data_AF-A0A850JXK7-F1
#
_entry.id   AF-A0A850JXK7-F1
#
_cell.length_a   1.000
_cell.length_b   1.000
_cell.length_c   1.000
_cell.angle_alpha   90.00
_cell.angle_beta   90.00
_cell.angle_gamma   90.00
#
_symmetry.space_group_name_H-M   'P 1'
#
loop_
_entity.id
_entity.type
_entity.pdbx_description
1 polymer ?
#
loop_
_entity_poly.entity_id
_entity_poly.type
_entity_poly.pdbx_seq_one_letter_code
_entity_poly.pdbx_strand_id
1 'polypeptide(L)' 'MKFDKEVQREAAKIGMTATLGVTVATSLFMKNKTAKKAHIIAGSAFCGFALWHTFLYDSKNKKKIENVVKKEEKEVVVS' A
#
# COMPACT_ATOMS: atom_id res chain seq x y z
N MET A 1 17.40 10.45 -19.37
CA MET A 1 17.56 10.10 -17.94
C MET A 1 16.84 8.77 -17.71
N LYS A 2 17.55 7.64 -17.71
CA LYS A 2 16.96 6.33 -17.42
C LYS A 2 16.79 6.26 -15.89
N PHE A 3 15.62 6.64 -15.37
CA PHE A 3 15.33 6.43 -13.95
C PHE A 3 15.42 4.94 -13.66
N ASP A 4 16.42 4.56 -12.87
CA ASP A 4 16.73 3.17 -12.61
C ASP A 4 15.56 2.49 -11.89
N LYS A 5 15.18 1.29 -12.36
CA LYS A 5 14.07 0.55 -11.76
C LYS A 5 14.38 0.17 -10.31
N GLU A 6 15.65 0.13 -9.95
CA GLU A 6 16.13 -0.06 -8.58
C GLU A 6 15.79 1.13 -7.67
N VAL A 7 16.07 2.36 -8.11
CA VAL A 7 15.72 3.58 -7.35
C VAL A 7 14.22 3.68 -7.14
N GLN A 8 13.43 3.35 -8.16
CA GLN A 8 11.98 3.37 -8.00
C GLN A 8 11.46 2.24 -7.09
N ARG A 9 12.14 1.09 -7.01
CA ARG A 9 11.81 0.02 -6.05
C ARG A 9 12.13 0.43 -4.62
N GLU A 10 13.28 1.05 -4.39
CA GLU A 10 13.63 1.58 -3.07
C GLU A 10 12.67 2.69 -2.65
N ALA A 11 12.36 3.63 -3.54
CA ALA A 11 11.37 4.68 -3.30
C ALA A 11 9.98 4.10 -3.01
N ALA A 12 9.55 3.05 -3.72
CA ALA A 12 8.28 2.39 -3.45
C ALA A 12 8.27 1.69 -2.09
N LYS A 13 9.38 1.07 -1.68
CA LYS A 13 9.52 0.42 -0.37
C LYS A 13 9.48 1.42 0.78
N ILE A 14 10.19 2.54 0.64
CA ILE A 14 10.17 3.67 1.60
C ILE A 14 8.78 4.33 1.62
N GLY A 15 8.16 4.49 0.45
CA GLY A 15 6.81 5.03 0.32
C GLY A 15 5.76 4.15 1.00
N MET A 16 5.85 2.83 0.84
CA MET A 16 4.96 1.89 1.52
C MET A 16 5.11 1.96 3.04
N THR A 17 6.34 1.96 3.58
CA THR A 17 6.52 2.04 5.05
C THR A 17 6.07 3.39 5.61
N ALA A 18 6.34 4.48 4.91
CA ALA A 18 5.89 5.82 5.30
C ALA A 18 4.36 5.94 5.31
N THR A 19 3.71 5.54 4.21
CA THR A 19 2.24 5.61 4.09
C THR A 19 1.53 4.65 5.05
N LEU A 20 2.13 3.50 5.38
CA LEU A 20 1.62 2.57 6.38
C LEU A 20 1.70 3.19 7.79
N GLY A 21 2.81 3.83 8.15
CA GLY A 21 2.94 4.57 9.41
C GLY A 21 1.90 5.69 9.56
N VAL A 22 1.68 6.48 8.50
CA VAL A 22 0.66 7.54 8.48
C VAL A 22 -0.75 6.95 8.56
N THR A 23 -1.03 5.87 7.83
CA THR A 23 -2.36 5.22 7.83
C THR A 23 -2.69 4.64 9.19
N VAL A 24 -1.72 4.01 9.86
CA VAL A 24 -1.87 3.47 11.23
C VAL A 24 -2.04 4.60 12.25
N ALA A 25 -1.20 5.65 12.19
CA ALA A 25 -1.34 6.81 13.08
C ALA A 25 -2.71 7.50 12.90
N THR A 26 -3.19 7.61 11.66
CA THR A 26 -4.50 8.21 11.38
C THR A 26 -5.66 7.27 11.77
N SER A 27 -5.47 5.95 11.70
CA SER A 27 -6.45 4.94 12.15
C SER A 27 -6.74 5.07 13.64
N LEU A 28 -5.71 5.31 14.45
CA LEU A 28 -5.85 5.55 15.89
C LEU A 28 -6.60 6.86 16.22
N PHE A 29 -6.70 7.79 15.26
CA PHE A 29 -7.35 9.09 15.41
C PHE A 29 -8.72 9.21 14.71
N MET A 30 -9.37 8.12 14.30
CA MET A 30 -10.66 8.11 13.56
C MET A 30 -11.89 8.70 14.30
N LYS A 31 -11.76 9.15 15.55
CA LYS A 31 -12.84 9.81 16.31
C LYS A 31 -13.36 11.11 15.67
N ASN A 32 -12.55 11.80 14.85
CA ASN A 32 -12.94 13.03 14.15
C ASN A 32 -13.21 12.80 12.66
N LYS A 33 -14.22 13.51 12.10
CA LYS A 33 -14.57 13.46 10.67
C LYS A 33 -13.38 13.76 9.74
N THR A 34 -12.48 14.66 10.16
CA THR A 34 -11.25 15.01 9.42
C THR A 34 -10.24 13.86 9.38
N ALA A 35 -10.02 13.18 10.49
CA ALA A 35 -9.13 12.03 10.56
C ALA A 35 -9.67 10.85 9.74
N LYS A 36 -11.00 10.67 9.71
CA LYS A 36 -11.65 9.67 8.85
C LYS A 36 -11.35 9.92 7.36
N LYS A 37 -11.39 11.18 6.91
CA LYS A 37 -10.99 11.55 5.53
C LYS A 37 -9.50 11.33 5.28
N ALA A 38 -8.65 11.72 6.24
CA ALA A 38 -7.20 11.53 6.13
C ALA A 38 -6.82 10.05 6.05
N HIS A 39 -7.50 9.16 6.79
CA HIS A 39 -7.26 7.72 6.73
C HIS A 39 -7.61 7.13 5.35
N ILE A 40 -8.74 7.55 4.77
CA ILE A 40 -9.15 7.10 3.43
C ILE A 40 -8.14 7.57 2.37
N ILE A 41 -7.67 8.82 2.47
CA ILE A 41 -6.66 9.37 1.54
C ILE A 41 -5.32 8.64 1.71
N ALA A 42 -4.86 8.47 2.95
CA ALA A 42 -3.62 7.76 3.27
C ALA A 42 -3.67 6.29 2.83
N GLY A 43 -4.80 5.61 3.07
CA GLY A 43 -5.04 4.23 2.62
C GLY A 43 -5.11 4.10 1.10
N SER A 44 -5.72 5.07 0.41
CA SER A 44 -5.75 5.09 -1.06
C SER A 44 -4.35 5.29 -1.65
N ALA A 45 -3.55 6.18 -1.05
CA ALA A 45 -2.14 6.37 -1.41
C ALA A 45 -1.31 5.12 -1.13
N PHE A 46 -1.53 4.45 0.01
CA PHE A 46 -0.88 3.18 0.35
C PHE A 46 -1.20 2.08 -0.67
N CYS A 47 -2.47 1.96 -1.07
CA CYS A 47 -2.89 1.00 -2.10
C CYS A 47 -2.24 1.31 -3.47
N GLY A 48 -2.13 2.59 -3.82
CA GLY A 48 -1.40 3.05 -5.01
C GLY A 48 0.09 2.72 -4.97
N PHE A 49 0.76 2.95 -3.82
CA PHE A 49 2.16 2.56 -3.62
C PHE A 49 2.35 1.05 -3.61
N ALA A 50 1.42 0.28 -3.09
CA ALA A 50 1.45 -1.19 -3.14
C ALA A 50 1.32 -1.70 -4.58
N LEU A 51 0.42 -1.12 -5.38
CA LEU A 51 0.25 -1.41 -6.80
C LEU A 51 1.46 -0.95 -7.62
N TRP A 52 2.05 0.21 -7.32
CA TRP A 52 3.26 0.69 -7.98
C TRP A 52 4.48 -0.16 -7.62
N HIS A 53 4.63 -0.54 -6.34
CA HIS A 53 5.65 -1.47 -5.87
C HIS A 53 5.52 -2.80 -6.60
N THR A 54 4.29 -3.33 -6.72
CA THR A 54 3.93 -4.53 -7.48
C THR A 54 4.29 -4.44 -8.96
N PHE A 55 3.91 -3.34 -9.63
CA PHE A 55 4.16 -3.12 -11.05
C PHE A 55 5.66 -3.04 -11.36
N LEU A 56 6.45 -2.48 -10.44
CA LEU A 56 7.91 -2.51 -10.47
C LEU A 56 8.53 -3.84 -10.03
N TYR A 57 7.80 -4.66 -9.27
CA TYR A 57 8.25 -5.97 -8.76
C TYR A 57 8.20 -7.08 -9.81
N ASP A 58 8.11 -6.74 -11.09
CA ASP A 58 8.51 -7.56 -12.24
C ASP A 58 7.36 -8.23 -13.01
N SER A 59 7.56 -8.26 -14.33
CA SER A 59 6.93 -9.18 -15.28
C SER A 59 7.10 -10.67 -14.90
N LYS A 60 7.75 -10.98 -13.76
CA LYS A 60 8.02 -12.33 -13.25
C LYS A 60 7.19 -12.75 -12.04
N ASN A 61 6.53 -11.83 -11.31
CA ASN A 61 5.88 -12.17 -10.02
C ASN A 61 4.36 -11.98 -9.96
N LYS A 62 3.68 -11.91 -11.11
CA LYS A 62 2.21 -11.84 -11.22
C LYS A 62 1.47 -12.88 -10.34
N LYS A 63 2.02 -14.09 -10.22
CA LYS A 63 1.43 -15.19 -9.43
C LYS A 63 1.43 -14.97 -7.91
N LYS A 64 2.39 -14.20 -7.36
CA LYS A 64 2.50 -14.05 -5.89
C LYS A 64 1.45 -13.09 -5.34
N ILE A 65 1.05 -12.12 -6.15
CA ILE A 65 0.21 -11.00 -5.74
C ILE A 65 -1.27 -11.39 -5.79
N GLU A 66 -1.66 -12.19 -6.78
CA GLU A 66 -2.99 -12.81 -6.82
C GLU A 66 -3.27 -13.65 -5.56
N ASN A 67 -2.25 -14.28 -4.98
CA ASN A 67 -2.38 -15.07 -3.75
C ASN A 67 -2.44 -14.22 -2.47
N VAL A 68 -1.80 -13.05 -2.43
CA VAL A 68 -1.88 -12.14 -1.27
C VAL A 68 -3.22 -11.42 -1.24
N VAL A 69 -3.70 -10.94 -2.39
CA VAL A 69 -5.04 -10.32 -2.53
C VAL A 69 -6.14 -11.31 -2.16
N LYS A 70 -6.07 -12.58 -2.61
CA LYS A 70 -7.02 -13.63 -2.21
C LYS A 70 -6.99 -13.99 -0.73
N LYS A 71 -5.90 -13.66 -0.01
CA LYS A 71 -5.74 -14.00 1.40
C LYS A 71 -6.29 -12.90 2.30
N GLU A 72 -6.09 -11.63 1.96
CA GLU A 72 -6.71 -10.50 2.65
C GLU A 72 -8.25 -10.50 2.50
N GLU A 73 -8.78 -10.86 1.33
CA GLU A 73 -10.23 -10.95 1.13
C GLU A 73 -10.90 -12.04 1.98
N LYS A 74 -10.19 -13.12 2.32
CA LYS A 74 -10.71 -14.19 3.18
C LYS A 74 -10.66 -13.87 4.67
N GLU A 75 -9.75 -13.01 5.11
CA GLU A 75 -9.61 -12.63 6.53
C GLU A 75 -10.66 -11.58 6.93
N VAL A 76 -11.00 -10.68 6.01
CA VAL A 76 -12.05 -9.65 6.20
C VAL A 76 -13.47 -10.23 6.13
N VAL A 77 -13.68 -11.37 5.46
CA VAL A 77 -15.00 -12.02 5.36
C VAL A 77 -15.28 -12.97 6.54
N VAL A 78 -14.25 -13.30 7.34
CA VAL A 78 -14.36 -14.23 8.50
C VAL A 78 -14.32 -13.49 9.85
N SER A 79 -14.07 -12.17 9.85
CA SER A 79 -14.13 -11.29 11.04
C SER A 79 -15.42 -10.48 11.07
#